data_AF-A0A965ATB2-F1
#
_entry.id   AF-A0A965ATB2-F1
#
_cell.length_a   1.000
_cell.length_b   1.000
_cell.length_c   1.000
_cell.angle_alpha   90.00
_cell.angle_beta   90.00
_cell.angle_gamma   90.00
#
_symmetry.space_group_name_H-M   'P 1'
#
loop_
_entity.id
_entity.type
_entity.pdbx_description
1 polymer ?
#
loop_
_entity_poly.entity_id
_entity_poly.type
_entity_poly.pdbx_seq_one_letter_code
_entity_poly.pdbx_strand_id
1 'polypeptide(L)'
;MGWNTAYATGTVNARARVTTPFRAVNNSGDFLGRVNYSSGGPNPTNPSRPGYGRLIGNIWSRPDASGVPASSCNVKFVADSSEYTKFRKQQSNNRNYNDVSQGGYNNSAYSNLMRVR
;
A
#
# COMPACT_ATOMS: atom_id res chain seq x y z
N MET A 1 -2.41 3.41 -11.54
CA MET A 1 -2.76 4.34 -10.44
C MET A 1 -3.34 3.56 -9.26
N GLY A 2 -2.78 3.70 -8.06
CA GLY A 2 -3.42 3.18 -6.83
C GLY A 2 -2.41 2.84 -5.73
N TRP A 3 -2.43 3.63 -4.66
CA TRP A 3 -1.78 3.32 -3.38
C TRP A 3 -2.33 1.96 -2.89
N ASN A 4 -1.44 1.00 -2.62
CA ASN A 4 -1.73 -0.28 -1.97
C ASN A 4 -2.81 -1.18 -2.62
N THR A 5 -2.75 -1.40 -3.95
CA THR A 5 -3.71 -2.23 -4.71
C THR A 5 -3.76 -3.70 -4.28
N ALA A 6 -2.65 -4.30 -3.86
CA ALA A 6 -2.62 -5.69 -3.37
C ALA A 6 -3.52 -5.90 -2.13
N TYR A 7 -3.63 -4.88 -1.28
CA TYR A 7 -4.50 -4.92 -0.12
C TYR A 7 -5.97 -4.67 -0.50
N ALA A 8 -6.23 -4.12 -1.68
CA ALA A 8 -7.57 -3.90 -2.22
C ALA A 8 -8.17 -5.17 -2.86
N THR A 9 -7.35 -6.00 -3.52
CA THR A 9 -7.78 -7.25 -4.19
C THR A 9 -8.23 -8.33 -3.21
N GLY A 10 -7.78 -8.27 -1.95
CA GLY A 10 -8.32 -9.04 -0.84
C GLY A 10 -7.50 -10.27 -0.44
N THR A 11 -6.42 -10.59 -1.14
CA THR A 11 -5.48 -11.66 -0.77
C THR A 11 -4.04 -11.18 -0.86
N VAL A 12 -3.29 -11.36 0.23
CA VAL A 12 -1.84 -11.11 0.30
C VAL A 12 -1.19 -12.36 0.88
N ASN A 13 -0.17 -12.90 0.21
CA ASN A 13 0.52 -14.13 0.63
C ASN A 13 -0.43 -15.31 0.95
N ALA A 14 -1.37 -15.56 0.03
CA ALA A 14 -2.42 -16.59 0.17
C ALA A 14 -3.36 -16.43 1.39
N ARG A 15 -3.33 -15.28 2.08
CA ARG A 15 -4.22 -14.97 3.20
C ARG A 15 -5.30 -13.98 2.78
N ALA A 16 -6.54 -14.31 3.11
CA ALA A 16 -7.66 -13.42 2.87
C ALA A 16 -7.68 -12.26 3.86
N ARG A 17 -8.05 -11.08 3.36
CA ARG A 17 -8.24 -9.86 4.15
C ARG A 17 -9.42 -10.03 5.11
N VAL A 18 -9.18 -9.82 6.40
CA VAL A 18 -10.22 -9.81 7.43
C VAL A 18 -10.90 -8.42 7.53
N THR A 19 -10.12 -7.35 7.35
CA THR A 19 -10.63 -5.97 7.45
C THR A 19 -11.34 -5.51 6.16
N THR A 20 -12.08 -4.40 6.24
CA THR A 20 -12.76 -3.85 5.07
C THR A 20 -11.74 -3.33 4.04
N PRO A 21 -12.07 -3.35 2.73
CA PRO A 21 -11.17 -2.85 1.70
C PRO A 21 -10.70 -1.41 1.96
N PHE A 22 -11.59 -0.55 2.46
CA PHE A 22 -11.29 0.83 2.83
C PHE A 22 -10.21 0.90 3.91
N ARG A 23 -10.34 0.09 4.97
CA ARG A 23 -9.39 0.08 6.08
C ARG A 23 -8.04 -0.51 5.71
N ALA A 24 -8.02 -1.57 4.89
CA ALA A 24 -6.77 -2.18 4.44
C ALA A 24 -5.95 -1.26 3.52
N VAL A 25 -6.61 -0.58 2.57
CA VAL A 25 -5.91 0.31 1.62
C VAL A 25 -5.34 1.53 2.33
N ASN A 26 -6.06 2.08 3.30
CA ASN A 26 -5.64 3.26 4.06
C ASN A 26 -4.79 2.92 5.29
N ASN A 27 -4.37 1.66 5.49
CA ASN A 27 -3.60 1.22 6.65
C ASN A 27 -4.27 1.57 8.00
N SER A 28 -5.60 1.71 8.02
CA SER A 28 -6.41 1.97 9.22
C SER A 28 -7.05 0.69 9.76
N GLY A 29 -6.46 -0.45 9.41
CA GLY A 29 -6.90 -1.80 9.76
C GLY A 29 -5.73 -2.76 9.60
N ASP A 30 -5.46 -3.59 10.59
CA ASP A 30 -4.57 -4.74 10.35
C ASP A 30 -5.23 -5.68 9.34
N PHE A 31 -4.50 -6.06 8.29
CA PHE A 31 -5.04 -6.86 7.19
C PHE A 31 -5.57 -8.23 7.66
N LEU A 32 -4.94 -8.81 8.68
CA LEU A 32 -5.29 -10.10 9.28
C LEU A 32 -6.11 -9.96 10.58
N GLY A 33 -6.40 -8.73 11.04
CA GLY A 33 -7.12 -8.50 12.30
C GLY A 33 -6.35 -8.90 13.56
N ARG A 34 -5.01 -8.94 13.51
CA ARG A 34 -4.17 -9.34 14.64
C ARG A 34 -4.25 -8.33 15.78
N VAL A 35 -4.33 -8.84 17.02
CA VAL A 35 -4.44 -8.02 18.24
C VAL A 35 -3.04 -7.60 18.72
N ASN A 36 -2.86 -6.30 18.98
CA ASN A 36 -1.60 -5.70 19.49
C ASN A 36 -0.35 -6.10 18.68
N TYR A 37 -0.52 -6.39 17.40
CA TYR A 37 0.57 -6.84 16.55
C TYR A 37 1.38 -5.65 16.03
N SER A 38 2.67 -5.66 16.32
CA SER A 38 3.64 -4.72 15.80
C SER A 38 4.91 -5.49 15.46
N SER A 39 5.37 -5.34 14.23
CA SER A 39 6.60 -5.94 13.75
C SER A 39 7.11 -5.17 12.55
N GLY A 40 8.31 -4.62 12.69
CA GLY A 40 8.88 -3.73 11.69
C GLY A 40 8.12 -2.41 11.63
N GLY A 41 8.33 -1.67 10.54
CA GLY A 41 7.68 -0.40 10.28
C GLY A 41 8.67 0.73 10.01
N PRO A 42 8.19 1.87 9.48
CA PRO A 42 9.04 3.02 9.23
C PRO A 42 9.58 3.58 10.56
N ASN A 43 10.90 3.73 10.66
CA ASN A 43 11.52 4.55 11.71
C ASN A 43 11.53 6.01 11.21
N PRO A 44 10.74 6.92 11.80
CA PRO A 44 10.67 8.31 11.34
C PRO A 44 11.94 9.11 11.63
N THR A 45 12.87 8.55 12.40
CA THR A 45 14.06 9.25 12.92
C THR A 45 15.34 8.65 12.36
N ASN A 46 16.15 9.49 11.71
CA ASN A 46 17.43 9.06 11.10
C ASN A 46 18.55 8.95 12.18
N PRO A 47 19.10 7.75 12.44
CA PRO A 47 20.19 7.54 13.39
C PRO A 47 21.52 8.18 12.97
N SER A 48 21.71 8.53 11.69
CA SER A 48 22.92 9.16 11.17
C SER A 48 23.05 10.65 11.53
N ARG A 49 22.09 11.24 12.23
CA ARG A 49 22.26 12.59 12.79
C ARG A 49 23.33 12.55 13.90
N PRO A 50 24.36 13.43 13.85
CA PRO A 50 25.40 13.47 14.87
C PRO A 50 24.83 13.57 16.29
N GLY A 51 25.24 12.65 17.17
CA GLY A 51 24.77 12.60 18.56
C GLY A 51 23.45 11.85 18.80
N TYR A 52 22.72 11.45 17.75
CA TYR A 52 21.42 10.77 17.88
C TYR A 52 21.50 9.24 17.79
N GLY A 53 22.59 8.67 17.28
CA GLY A 53 22.72 7.21 17.10
C GLY A 53 22.59 6.38 18.40
N ARG A 54 22.88 6.97 19.57
CA ARG A 54 22.68 6.32 20.88
C ARG A 54 21.25 6.46 21.42
N LEU A 55 20.50 7.43 20.92
CA LEU A 55 19.15 7.78 21.40
C LEU A 55 18.07 7.12 20.54
N ILE A 56 18.36 6.92 19.27
CA ILE A 56 17.46 6.26 18.32
C ILE A 56 17.76 4.76 18.35
N GLY A 57 16.88 4.01 19.00
CA GLY A 57 16.94 2.54 19.04
C GLY A 57 16.70 1.89 17.68
N ASN A 58 16.90 0.58 17.61
CA ASN A 58 16.59 -0.24 16.44
C ASN A 58 15.07 -0.50 16.32
N ILE A 59 14.61 -0.75 15.10
CA ILE A 59 13.21 -1.15 14.86
C ILE A 59 12.99 -2.54 15.45
N TRP A 60 11.95 -2.68 16.25
CA TRP A 60 11.50 -3.98 16.74
C TRP A 60 10.88 -4.79 15.59
N SER A 61 11.54 -5.88 15.19
CA SER A 61 11.06 -6.78 14.13
C SER A 61 10.87 -8.19 14.67
N ARG A 62 9.60 -8.62 14.74
CA ARG A 62 9.19 -9.98 15.09
C ARG A 62 8.07 -10.42 14.14
N PRO A 63 8.41 -10.66 12.86
CA PRO A 63 7.41 -10.97 11.87
C PRO A 63 6.78 -12.32 12.21
N ASP A 64 5.46 -12.40 12.10
CA ASP A 64 4.79 -13.68 12.03
C ASP A 64 5.11 -14.36 10.69
N ALA A 65 5.01 -15.69 10.65
CA ALA A 65 5.18 -16.48 9.42
C ALA A 65 4.05 -16.22 8.38
N SER A 66 3.29 -15.13 8.54
CA SER A 66 2.21 -14.74 7.63
C SER A 66 2.72 -14.06 6.37
N GLY A 67 3.93 -13.48 6.43
CA GLY A 67 4.47 -12.61 5.38
C GLY A 67 3.70 -11.30 5.21
N VAL A 68 2.66 -11.04 6.02
CA VAL A 68 1.87 -9.81 5.98
C VAL A 68 2.45 -8.82 6.99
N PRO A 69 2.99 -7.67 6.56
CA PRO A 69 3.55 -6.67 7.46
C PRO A 69 2.53 -6.15 8.46
N ALA A 70 3.01 -5.59 9.57
CA ALA A 70 2.16 -4.93 10.55
C ALA A 70 1.58 -3.62 9.98
N SER A 71 0.41 -3.23 10.45
CA SER A 71 -0.12 -1.88 10.20
C SER A 71 0.76 -0.84 10.89
N SER A 72 1.38 0.05 10.11
CA SER A 72 2.22 1.13 10.65
C SER A 72 1.43 2.36 11.13
N CYS A 73 0.16 2.49 10.75
CA CYS A 73 -0.71 3.59 11.14
C CYS A 73 -1.69 3.18 12.25
N ASN A 74 -2.43 4.16 12.78
CA ASN A 74 -3.39 3.92 13.85
C ASN A 74 -4.60 3.10 13.34
N VAL A 75 -4.63 1.83 13.72
CA VAL A 75 -5.73 0.89 13.41
C VAL A 75 -7.07 1.33 14.01
N LYS A 76 -7.07 2.14 15.07
CA LYS A 76 -8.29 2.66 15.72
C LYS A 76 -8.79 3.97 15.10
N PHE A 77 -8.14 4.45 14.03
CA PHE A 77 -8.59 5.67 13.36
C PHE A 77 -10.01 5.51 12.81
N VAL A 78 -10.79 6.57 12.97
CA VAL A 78 -12.16 6.68 12.45
C VAL A 78 -12.13 7.76 11.37
N ALA A 79 -12.25 7.31 10.13
CA ALA A 79 -12.33 8.18 8.96
C ALA A 79 -13.69 8.88 8.90
N ASP A 80 -13.71 10.06 8.27
CA ASP A 80 -14.95 10.76 7.96
C ASP A 80 -15.60 10.22 6.67
N SER A 81 -16.79 10.73 6.35
CA SER A 81 -17.54 10.32 5.15
C SER A 81 -16.87 10.80 3.85
N SER A 82 -16.09 11.87 3.89
CA SER A 82 -15.43 12.45 2.72
C SER A 82 -14.30 11.53 2.21
N GLU A 83 -13.51 10.96 3.12
CA GLU A 83 -12.47 9.97 2.82
C GLU A 83 -13.06 8.70 2.20
N TYR A 84 -14.18 8.21 2.74
CA TYR A 84 -14.86 7.04 2.18
C TYR A 84 -15.39 7.31 0.77
N THR A 85 -15.95 8.50 0.54
CA THR A 85 -16.42 8.93 -0.79
C THR A 85 -15.27 8.99 -1.79
N LYS A 86 -14.11 9.54 -1.38
CA LYS A 86 -12.89 9.58 -2.20
C LYS A 86 -12.39 8.16 -2.54
N PHE A 87 -12.34 7.27 -1.55
CA PHE A 87 -11.98 5.87 -1.76
C PHE A 87 -12.88 5.20 -2.79
N ARG A 88 -14.20 5.37 -2.69
CA ARG A 88 -15.16 4.75 -3.63
C ARG A 88 -14.99 5.27 -5.06
N LYS A 89 -14.75 6.58 -5.22
CA LYS A 89 -14.44 7.18 -6.53
C LYS A 89 -13.15 6.61 -7.12
N GLN A 90 -12.08 6.55 -6.33
CA GLN A 90 -10.80 5.99 -6.75
C GLN A 90 -10.90 4.49 -7.09
N GLN A 91 -11.67 3.73 -6.31
CA GLN A 91 -11.93 2.32 -6.59
C GLN A 91 -12.69 2.13 -7.91
N SER A 92 -13.70 2.96 -8.19
CA SER A 92 -14.43 2.95 -9.46
C SER A 92 -13.50 3.25 -10.64
N ASN A 93 -12.69 4.30 -10.52
CA ASN A 93 -11.70 4.63 -11.54
C ASN A 93 -10.74 3.46 -11.76
N ASN A 94 -10.16 2.88 -10.71
CA ASN A 94 -9.21 1.77 -10.83
C ASN A 94 -9.82 0.53 -11.53
N ARG A 95 -11.10 0.21 -11.28
CA ARG A 95 -11.78 -0.89 -11.96
C ARG A 95 -12.05 -0.65 -13.45
N ASN A 96 -12.32 0.60 -13.82
CA ASN A 96 -12.66 0.98 -15.19
C ASN A 96 -11.45 1.48 -16.00
N TYR A 97 -10.31 1.68 -15.35
CA TYR A 97 -9.10 2.20 -15.98
C TYR A 97 -8.41 1.09 -16.76
N ASN A 98 -8.63 1.07 -18.08
CA ASN A 98 -8.04 0.12 -19.02
C ASN A 98 -6.88 0.74 -19.82
N ASP A 99 -6.00 1.47 -19.14
CA ASP A 99 -4.77 1.96 -19.74
C ASP A 99 -3.59 1.18 -19.14
N VAL A 100 -3.04 0.30 -19.98
CA VAL A 100 -1.99 -0.65 -19.66
C VAL A 100 -0.66 0.05 -19.36
N SER A 101 -0.43 1.24 -19.93
CA SER A 101 0.78 2.03 -19.67
C SER A 101 0.61 3.05 -18.54
N GLN A 102 -0.58 3.23 -17.99
CA GLN A 102 -0.83 4.08 -16.83
C GLN A 102 -0.39 5.54 -17.05
N GLY A 103 -0.61 6.06 -18.26
CA GLY A 103 -0.12 7.35 -18.73
C GLY A 103 1.28 7.31 -19.36
N GLY A 104 1.87 6.12 -19.48
CA GLY A 104 3.17 5.87 -20.12
C GLY A 104 3.08 5.59 -21.62
N TYR A 105 4.24 5.43 -22.23
CA TYR A 105 4.40 5.21 -23.66
C TYR A 105 4.15 3.74 -24.05
N ASN A 106 3.20 3.47 -24.94
CA ASN A 106 2.87 2.13 -25.45
C ASN A 106 3.04 2.10 -26.98
N ASN A 107 4.29 2.01 -27.45
CA ASN A 107 4.65 1.86 -28.88
C ASN A 107 3.98 2.86 -29.87
N SER A 108 4.00 4.17 -29.59
CA SER A 108 3.40 5.19 -30.49
C SER A 108 4.33 5.72 -31.59
N ALA A 109 5.60 5.28 -31.63
CA ALA A 109 6.53 5.66 -32.70
C ALA A 109 6.24 4.83 -33.96
N TYR A 110 5.33 5.32 -34.81
CA TYR A 110 5.33 4.91 -36.20
C TYR A 110 6.60 5.48 -36.84
N SER A 111 7.53 4.62 -37.27
CA SER A 111 8.55 4.99 -38.23
C SER A 111 8.09 4.56 -39.63
N ASN A 112 8.21 5.44 -40.62
CA ASN A 112 7.77 5.19 -42.01
C ASN A 112 8.46 3.97 -42.67
N LEU A 113 9.43 3.32 -42.01
CA LEU A 113 10.21 2.18 -42.49
C LEU A 113 9.52 0.81 -42.31
N MET A 114 8.36 0.72 -41.65
CA MET A 114 7.66 -0.56 -41.49
C MET A 114 6.76 -0.97 -42.68
N ARG A 115 6.54 -0.08 -43.67
CA ARG A 115 5.75 -0.35 -44.90
C ARG A 115 6.62 -0.37 -46.18
N VAL A 116 7.92 -0.61 -46.05
CA VAL A 116 8.82 -0.84 -47.19
C VAL A 116 9.68 -2.05 -46.86
N ARG A 117 9.18 -3.22 -47.24
CA ARG A 117 9.94 -4.45 -47.51
C ARG A 117 9.21 -5.18 -48.62
#